data_AF-A0A078RW06-F1
#
_entry.id   AF-A0A078RW06-F1
#
_cell.length_a   1.000
_cell.length_b   1.000
_cell.length_c   1.000
_cell.angle_alpha   90.00
_cell.angle_beta   90.00
_cell.angle_gamma   90.00
#
_symmetry.space_group_name_H-M   'P 1'
#
loop_
_entity.id
_entity.type
_entity.pdbx_description
1 polymer ?
#
loop_
_entity_poly.entity_id
_entity_poly.type
_entity_poly.pdbx_seq_one_letter_code
_entity_poly.pdbx_strand_id
1 'polypeptide(L)'
;MINIINKSECCGCNACGDICPKGAISFKEDIEGFLYPVVDRDTCIDCHLCEKVCPVIHAGELKKNDFEKPKCFAAQCKNLQSLFDSTSGSAFATLAEKMYKCGGYVGGAVFNDDYSVTQFLSSDKADLEKLRNSKYVQSDSQGFFKQVQELLKAREKVLVCGLPCQMAGLRSFLRKEYENLIILDLICLGINSPKILRGYLDYMEEKHNSKIVYYKAKNKELGWRQLTTKIVFENGDVEYDKKDTNYFTYGFIGTHAYARPSCYECKFKGFPRIADITIGDLWGAERIVGKEYDHDLGTSVILVNSQRGGDFFNSAQSSFKVQEISLESVVRSNLPLVTPISKPAINRNAFYNDLNNLKFVDFAKKYIKIPVDQPLSFKAILKNYVRYFYHIARASRLNPLVWIKNIYYNTLNRRIKTNISKGCFLIIQKHCVLDIAKGGQIVVEGTVNLGYKRVKGSKLETRLLVDKGGTLQIKSCSIAYGADIEVFNGAKLEIGSNNIYNIGTTIICGNHITIGDDVYFGRNVTIRDNNGGHFMSRRIYKDKRPVKIGQHSWLTEQVTVMPGAKIGIGVIVGARSMVYGKLPNFTLAIGSPAEVVDEDIYWKA
;
A
#
# COMPACT_ATOMS: atom_id res chain seq x y z
N MET A 1 34.72 17.35 -20.42
CA MET A 1 33.53 17.69 -19.60
C MET A 1 32.37 16.72 -19.84
N ILE A 2 31.53 16.47 -18.83
CA ILE A 2 30.37 15.57 -18.98
C ILE A 2 29.38 16.08 -20.04
N ASN A 3 28.96 15.20 -20.94
CA ASN A 3 27.98 15.52 -21.97
C ASN A 3 27.04 14.33 -22.18
N ILE A 4 25.75 14.50 -21.91
CA ILE A 4 24.76 13.41 -22.00
C ILE A 4 24.00 13.53 -23.31
N ILE A 5 24.47 12.80 -24.32
CA ILE A 5 23.79 12.67 -25.62
C ILE A 5 22.73 11.57 -25.52
N ASN A 6 23.11 10.40 -24.98
CA ASN A 6 22.19 9.30 -24.76
C ASN A 6 21.68 9.30 -23.32
N LYS A 7 20.36 9.40 -23.17
CA LYS A 7 19.67 9.44 -21.87
C LYS A 7 19.90 8.17 -21.02
N SER A 8 20.31 7.04 -21.61
CA SER A 8 20.67 5.81 -20.87
C SER A 8 22.01 5.91 -20.14
N GLU A 9 22.87 6.88 -20.47
CA GLU A 9 24.21 7.03 -19.90
C GLU A 9 24.24 7.86 -18.61
N CYS A 10 23.10 8.39 -18.17
CA CYS A 10 23.01 9.19 -16.94
C CYS A 10 22.03 8.55 -15.95
N CYS A 11 22.52 8.12 -14.81
CA CYS A 11 21.68 7.59 -13.72
C CYS A 11 21.00 8.66 -12.85
N GLY A 12 21.28 9.95 -13.09
CA GLY A 12 20.62 11.05 -12.39
C GLY A 12 21.00 11.21 -10.92
N CYS A 13 22.27 10.99 -10.55
CA CYS A 13 22.78 11.06 -9.17
C CYS A 13 23.37 12.41 -8.74
N ASN A 14 23.31 13.45 -9.59
CA ASN A 14 23.85 14.79 -9.37
C ASN A 14 25.36 14.94 -8.97
N ALA A 15 26.14 13.87 -8.86
CA ALA A 15 27.56 13.90 -8.46
C ALA A 15 28.42 14.89 -9.29
N CYS A 16 28.13 14.99 -10.59
CA CYS A 16 28.85 15.90 -11.49
C CYS A 16 28.68 17.38 -11.11
N GLY A 17 27.48 17.78 -10.65
CA GLY A 17 27.21 19.13 -10.18
C GLY A 17 27.91 19.41 -8.85
N ASP A 18 27.83 18.44 -7.92
CA ASP A 18 28.44 18.58 -6.61
C ASP A 18 29.96 18.68 -6.68
N ILE A 19 30.63 17.93 -7.57
CA ILE A 19 32.10 18.04 -7.69
C ILE A 19 32.56 19.31 -8.42
N CYS A 20 31.66 20.01 -9.11
CA CYS A 20 32.05 21.12 -9.98
C CYS A 20 32.56 22.32 -9.14
N PRO A 21 33.85 22.71 -9.28
CA PRO A 21 34.43 23.78 -8.46
C PRO A 21 33.95 25.18 -8.87
N LYS A 22 33.37 25.32 -10.07
CA LYS A 22 32.87 26.59 -10.62
C LYS A 22 31.35 26.69 -10.64
N GLY A 23 30.64 25.66 -10.19
CA GLY A 23 29.17 25.63 -10.30
C GLY A 23 28.65 25.64 -11.75
N ALA A 24 29.48 25.24 -12.72
CA ALA A 24 29.17 25.29 -14.15
C ALA A 24 28.14 24.26 -14.63
N ILE A 25 27.53 23.49 -13.73
CA ILE A 25 26.62 22.39 -14.08
C ILE A 25 25.29 22.61 -13.37
N SER A 26 24.24 22.80 -14.16
CA SER A 26 22.84 22.84 -13.71
C SER A 26 22.12 21.56 -14.11
N PHE A 27 20.89 21.35 -13.63
CA PHE A 27 20.08 20.20 -14.00
C PHE A 27 18.75 20.66 -14.58
N LYS A 28 18.38 20.11 -15.73
CA LYS A 28 17.10 20.42 -16.40
C LYS A 28 16.28 19.14 -16.55
N GLU A 29 14.98 19.29 -16.36
CA GLU A 29 14.03 18.23 -16.64
C GLU A 29 13.91 17.98 -18.15
N ASP A 30 13.73 16.72 -18.52
CA ASP A 30 13.29 16.35 -19.86
C ASP A 30 11.76 16.24 -19.94
N ILE A 31 11.24 15.80 -21.09
CA ILE A 31 9.79 15.63 -21.30
C ILE A 31 9.15 14.60 -20.36
N GLU A 32 9.96 13.73 -19.76
CA GLU A 32 9.56 12.68 -18.82
C GLU A 32 9.68 13.15 -17.37
N GLY A 33 10.13 14.39 -17.12
CA GLY A 33 10.32 14.97 -15.80
C GLY A 33 11.59 14.50 -15.09
N PHE A 34 12.55 13.90 -15.81
CA PHE A 34 13.80 13.50 -15.20
C PHE A 34 14.89 14.57 -15.35
N LEU A 35 15.70 14.74 -14.30
CA LEU A 35 16.83 15.66 -14.29
C LEU A 35 18.04 15.11 -15.06
N TYR A 36 18.63 15.96 -15.91
CA TYR A 36 19.87 15.72 -16.64
C TYR A 36 20.84 16.91 -16.51
N PRO A 37 22.16 16.67 -16.41
CA PRO A 37 23.14 17.74 -16.28
C PRO A 37 23.24 18.55 -17.58
N VAL A 38 23.35 19.87 -17.43
CA VAL A 38 23.62 20.83 -18.49
C VAL A 38 24.83 21.65 -18.08
N VAL A 39 25.89 21.57 -18.88
CA VAL A 39 27.16 22.29 -18.63
C VAL A 39 27.10 23.65 -19.29
N ASP A 40 27.31 24.70 -18.50
CA ASP A 40 27.60 26.04 -18.98
C ASP A 40 29.07 26.10 -19.42
N ARG A 41 29.30 26.33 -20.72
CA ARG A 41 30.64 26.33 -21.32
C ARG A 41 31.44 27.57 -20.97
N ASP A 42 30.79 28.68 -20.66
CA ASP A 42 31.49 29.94 -20.34
C ASP A 42 32.06 29.90 -18.91
N THR A 43 31.38 29.19 -18.00
CA THR A 43 31.81 29.00 -16.62
C THR A 43 32.72 27.76 -16.44
N CYS A 44 32.65 26.79 -17.36
CA CYS A 44 33.41 25.54 -17.26
C CYS A 44 34.91 25.74 -17.55
N ILE A 45 35.77 25.27 -16.64
CA ILE A 45 37.23 25.33 -16.78
C ILE A 45 37.85 24.00 -17.29
N ASP A 46 37.02 23.12 -17.86
CA ASP A 46 37.39 21.80 -18.39
C ASP A 46 38.33 20.94 -17.50
N CYS A 47 38.10 20.96 -16.19
CA CYS A 47 38.89 20.18 -15.23
C CYS A 47 38.62 18.65 -15.25
N HIS A 48 37.63 18.21 -16.04
CA HIS A 48 37.15 16.82 -16.16
C HIS A 48 36.70 16.13 -14.86
N LEU A 49 36.52 16.87 -13.75
CA LEU A 49 36.08 16.28 -12.48
C LEU A 49 34.69 15.62 -12.57
N CYS A 50 33.77 16.21 -13.34
CA CYS A 50 32.44 15.68 -13.55
C CYS A 50 32.42 14.28 -14.20
N GLU A 51 33.38 13.98 -15.09
CA GLU A 51 33.54 12.66 -15.70
C GLU A 51 34.19 11.69 -14.72
N LYS A 52 35.24 12.14 -14.02
CA LYS A 52 35.97 11.34 -13.02
C LYS A 52 35.11 10.85 -11.86
N VAL A 53 34.05 11.58 -11.49
CA VAL A 53 33.12 11.16 -10.44
C VAL A 53 31.86 10.48 -10.98
N CYS A 54 31.72 10.33 -12.30
CA CYS A 54 30.52 9.76 -12.88
C CYS A 54 30.46 8.26 -12.59
N PRO A 55 29.44 7.79 -11.83
CA PRO A 55 29.40 6.39 -11.43
C PRO A 55 29.06 5.45 -12.60
N VAL A 56 28.49 5.96 -13.69
CA VAL A 56 28.18 5.16 -14.88
C VAL A 56 29.46 4.87 -15.67
N ILE A 57 30.34 5.86 -15.82
CA ILE A 57 31.65 5.71 -16.49
C ILE A 57 32.53 4.74 -15.70
N HIS A 58 32.56 4.89 -14.37
CA HIS A 58 33.42 4.12 -13.48
C HIS A 58 32.74 2.91 -12.81
N ALA A 59 31.63 2.42 -13.38
CA ALA A 59 30.81 1.40 -12.72
C ALA A 59 31.57 0.09 -12.41
N GLY A 60 32.47 -0.33 -13.31
CA GLY A 60 33.28 -1.55 -13.12
C GLY A 60 34.23 -1.45 -11.92
N GLU A 61 34.87 -0.29 -11.74
CA GLU A 61 35.82 -0.04 -10.65
C GLU A 61 35.11 0.15 -9.30
N LEU A 62 33.92 0.74 -9.32
CA LEU A 62 33.14 1.04 -8.12
C LEU A 62 32.45 -0.20 -7.53
N LYS A 63 32.14 -1.22 -8.35
CA LYS A 63 31.51 -2.47 -7.94
C LYS A 63 32.47 -3.42 -7.21
N LYS A 64 32.96 -2.97 -6.06
CA LYS A 64 33.85 -3.73 -5.20
C LYS A 64 33.48 -3.57 -3.73
N ASN A 65 33.74 -4.61 -2.96
CA ASN A 65 33.61 -4.63 -1.51
C ASN A 65 34.39 -5.81 -0.92
N ASP A 66 34.42 -5.93 0.40
CA ASP A 66 35.13 -7.04 1.07
C ASP A 66 34.63 -8.42 0.64
N PHE A 67 33.32 -8.53 0.34
CA PHE A 67 32.72 -9.79 -0.09
C PHE A 67 32.31 -9.75 -1.55
N GLU A 68 32.74 -10.75 -2.32
CA GLU A 68 32.27 -10.96 -3.70
C GLU A 68 30.77 -11.30 -3.72
N LYS A 69 30.32 -12.09 -2.74
CA LYS A 69 28.91 -12.48 -2.53
C LYS A 69 28.51 -12.17 -1.08
N PRO A 70 27.35 -11.55 -0.86
CA PRO A 70 26.96 -11.12 0.48
C PRO A 70 26.40 -12.25 1.34
N LYS A 71 26.52 -12.08 2.66
CA LYS A 71 25.75 -12.87 3.65
C LYS A 71 24.31 -12.33 3.68
N CYS A 72 23.33 -13.22 3.64
CA CYS A 72 21.92 -12.84 3.46
C CYS A 72 21.07 -13.20 4.66
N PHE A 73 20.20 -12.29 5.06
CA PHE A 73 19.32 -12.46 6.22
C PHE A 73 17.89 -12.03 5.89
N ALA A 74 16.92 -12.83 6.31
CA ALA A 74 15.55 -12.37 6.52
C ALA A 74 15.50 -11.61 7.85
N ALA A 75 14.85 -10.45 7.87
CA ALA A 75 14.75 -9.63 9.07
C ALA A 75 13.39 -8.93 9.21
N GLN A 76 12.88 -8.91 10.43
CA GLN A 76 11.77 -8.08 10.87
C GLN A 76 12.12 -7.36 12.17
N CYS A 77 11.82 -6.07 12.26
CA CYS A 77 11.93 -5.34 13.52
C CYS A 77 10.97 -5.94 14.57
N LYS A 78 11.45 -6.07 15.81
CA LYS A 78 10.64 -6.54 16.95
C LYS A 78 9.63 -5.48 17.43
N ASN A 79 9.89 -4.20 17.15
CA ASN A 79 8.96 -3.13 17.46
C ASN A 79 7.84 -3.10 16.41
N LEU A 80 6.62 -3.41 16.84
CA LEU A 80 5.46 -3.54 15.96
C LEU A 80 5.08 -2.21 15.29
N GLN A 81 5.18 -1.09 16.01
CA GLN A 81 4.90 0.24 15.45
C GLN A 81 5.85 0.56 14.30
N SER A 82 7.16 0.45 14.52
CA SER A 82 8.18 0.65 13.49
C SER A 82 8.02 -0.34 12.33
N LEU A 83 7.59 -1.57 12.60
CA LEU A 83 7.25 -2.55 11.56
C LEU A 83 6.07 -2.06 10.73
N PHE A 84 4.99 -1.56 11.34
CA PHE A 84 3.80 -1.07 10.65
C PHE A 84 4.08 0.22 9.84
N ASP A 85 4.90 1.11 10.39
CA ASP A 85 5.20 2.41 9.79
C ASP A 85 6.17 2.34 8.61
N SER A 86 6.94 1.25 8.53
CA SER A 86 7.87 0.97 7.45
C SER A 86 7.23 0.24 6.27
N THR A 87 7.81 0.36 5.08
CA THR A 87 7.35 -0.33 3.86
C THR A 87 7.41 -1.86 3.93
N SER A 88 8.32 -2.44 4.71
CA SER A 88 8.60 -3.88 4.76
C SER A 88 8.96 -4.30 6.20
N GLY A 89 9.86 -5.27 6.40
CA GLY A 89 10.37 -5.64 7.73
C GLY A 89 11.09 -4.57 8.57
N SER A 90 11.05 -3.28 8.18
CA SER A 90 11.66 -2.14 8.90
C SER A 90 13.20 -2.19 9.01
N ALA A 91 13.89 -2.75 8.01
CA ALA A 91 15.35 -2.80 7.98
C ALA A 91 16.01 -1.42 8.02
N PHE A 92 15.63 -0.51 7.11
CA PHE A 92 16.20 0.85 7.07
C PHE A 92 16.02 1.58 8.39
N ALA A 93 14.77 1.65 8.89
CA ALA A 93 14.49 2.44 10.08
C ALA A 93 15.20 1.90 11.32
N THR A 94 15.29 0.59 11.47
CA THR A 94 16.03 -0.03 12.59
C THR A 94 17.54 0.27 12.52
N LEU A 95 18.12 0.27 11.32
CA LEU A 95 19.54 0.64 11.12
C LEU A 95 19.78 2.14 11.32
N ALA A 96 18.85 2.99 10.88
CA ALA A 96 18.88 4.43 11.12
C ALA A 96 18.77 4.76 12.61
N GLU A 97 17.84 4.14 13.34
CA GLU A 97 17.71 4.26 14.79
C GLU A 97 19.00 3.85 15.51
N LYS A 98 19.69 2.82 15.01
CA LYS A 98 21.01 2.45 15.54
C LYS A 98 22.05 3.55 15.30
N MET A 99 22.08 4.17 14.13
CA MET A 99 22.99 5.28 13.83
C MET A 99 22.72 6.49 14.74
N TYR A 100 21.46 6.89 14.90
CA TYR A 100 21.09 7.97 15.82
C TYR A 100 21.49 7.67 17.27
N LYS A 101 21.30 6.43 17.76
CA LYS A 101 21.78 6.01 19.09
C LYS A 101 23.31 6.09 19.23
N CYS A 102 24.04 6.05 18.13
CA CYS A 102 25.49 6.21 18.10
C CYS A 102 25.93 7.67 17.97
N GLY A 103 24.99 8.63 18.02
CA GLY A 103 25.22 10.07 17.86
C GLY A 103 25.48 10.50 16.42
N GLY A 104 25.11 9.66 15.44
CA GLY A 104 25.40 9.91 14.02
C GLY A 104 24.25 10.54 13.24
N TYR A 105 24.56 10.93 12.01
CA TYR A 105 23.63 11.44 11.02
C TYR A 105 23.08 10.31 10.15
N VAL A 106 21.83 10.45 9.73
CA VAL A 106 21.17 9.55 8.78
C VAL A 106 20.74 10.35 7.57
N GLY A 107 21.12 9.88 6.39
CA GLY A 107 20.79 10.47 5.11
C GLY A 107 19.93 9.54 4.24
N GLY A 108 19.02 10.13 3.47
CA GLY A 108 18.18 9.42 2.52
C GLY A 108 17.11 10.31 1.91
N ALA A 109 16.15 9.71 1.19
CA ALA A 109 15.16 10.45 0.42
C ALA A 109 13.93 10.87 1.25
N VAL A 110 13.50 12.12 1.11
CA VAL A 110 12.27 12.69 1.71
C VAL A 110 11.36 13.26 0.64
N PHE A 111 10.05 13.31 0.91
CA PHE A 111 9.12 14.09 0.11
C PHE A 111 9.22 15.57 0.52
N ASN A 112 9.19 16.46 -0.46
CA ASN A 112 8.88 17.87 -0.27
C ASN A 112 7.35 18.06 -0.21
N ASP A 113 6.89 19.27 0.12
CA ASP A 113 5.46 19.60 0.25
C ASP A 113 4.66 19.34 -1.04
N ASP A 114 5.31 19.45 -2.20
CA ASP A 114 4.72 19.19 -3.53
C ASP A 114 4.81 17.72 -3.98
N TYR A 115 5.32 16.83 -3.11
CA TYR A 115 5.64 15.43 -3.37
C TYR A 115 6.77 15.18 -4.39
N SER A 116 7.54 16.20 -4.76
CA SER A 116 8.88 15.99 -5.32
C SER A 116 9.79 15.39 -4.24
N VAL A 117 10.92 14.79 -4.65
CA VAL A 117 11.77 14.03 -3.73
C VAL A 117 13.17 14.63 -3.72
N THR A 118 13.71 14.85 -2.53
CA THR A 118 15.08 15.34 -2.32
C THR A 118 15.85 14.39 -1.41
N GLN A 119 17.18 14.42 -1.48
CA GLN A 119 18.03 13.82 -0.46
C GLN A 119 18.15 14.75 0.74
N PHE A 120 18.05 14.17 1.92
CA PHE A 120 18.01 14.85 3.20
C PHE A 120 19.01 14.19 4.15
N LEU A 121 19.54 14.95 5.10
CA LEU A 121 20.53 14.52 6.08
C LEU A 121 20.19 15.15 7.43
N SER A 122 20.06 14.34 8.47
CA SER A 122 19.75 14.83 9.82
C SER A 122 20.39 13.98 10.89
N SER A 123 20.67 14.58 12.04
CA SER A 123 21.07 13.91 13.29
C SER A 123 19.89 13.82 14.28
N ASP A 124 18.75 14.43 13.97
CA ASP A 124 17.55 14.36 14.79
C ASP A 124 16.77 13.07 14.50
N LYS A 125 16.61 12.24 15.53
CA LYS A 125 15.82 11.01 15.46
C LYS A 125 14.36 11.29 15.04
N ALA A 126 13.79 12.44 15.39
CA ALA A 126 12.43 12.79 15.01
C ALA A 126 12.23 12.85 13.49
N ASP A 127 13.29 13.15 12.73
CA ASP A 127 13.25 13.19 11.27
C ASP A 127 13.22 11.78 10.62
N LEU A 128 13.36 10.71 11.41
CA LEU A 128 13.25 9.34 10.88
C LEU A 128 11.92 9.12 10.13
N GLU A 129 10.82 9.70 10.61
CA GLU A 129 9.52 9.56 9.96
C GLU A 129 9.50 10.14 8.53
N LYS A 130 10.24 11.22 8.28
CA LYS A 130 10.41 11.79 6.93
C LYS A 130 11.20 10.86 6.02
N LEU A 131 12.22 10.18 6.57
CA LEU A 131 13.11 9.26 5.87
C LEU A 131 12.49 7.87 5.64
N ARG A 132 11.48 7.48 6.41
CA ARG A 132 10.76 6.21 6.23
C ARG A 132 10.07 6.14 4.87
N ASN A 133 9.72 4.90 4.51
CA ASN A 133 8.94 4.56 3.34
C ASN A 133 9.63 4.76 1.98
N SER A 134 9.19 3.99 1.00
CA SER A 134 9.72 4.07 -0.37
C SER A 134 9.15 5.27 -1.13
N LYS A 135 10.06 6.07 -1.71
CA LYS A 135 9.74 7.11 -2.69
C LYS A 135 10.06 6.58 -4.07
N TYR A 136 9.03 6.28 -4.86
CA TYR A 136 9.17 5.53 -6.12
C TYR A 136 9.57 6.37 -7.34
N VAL A 137 10.13 7.56 -7.16
CA VAL A 137 10.54 8.47 -8.25
C VAL A 137 11.98 8.95 -8.08
N GLN A 138 12.52 9.64 -9.07
CA GLN A 138 13.84 10.27 -8.96
C GLN A 138 13.87 11.26 -7.78
N SER A 139 14.91 11.17 -6.95
CA SER A 139 15.23 12.18 -5.97
C SER A 139 16.32 13.12 -6.46
N ASP A 140 16.19 14.41 -6.15
CA ASP A 140 17.24 15.40 -6.34
C ASP A 140 18.29 15.29 -5.23
N SER A 141 19.56 15.22 -5.62
CA SER A 141 20.70 15.07 -4.72
C SER A 141 21.70 16.21 -4.81
N GLN A 142 21.33 17.33 -5.43
CA GLN A 142 22.16 18.53 -5.48
C GLN A 142 22.57 19.00 -4.07
N GLY A 143 23.87 19.18 -3.85
CA GLY A 143 24.47 19.60 -2.59
C GLY A 143 24.59 18.50 -1.53
N PHE A 144 23.86 17.40 -1.67
CA PHE A 144 23.81 16.35 -0.65
C PHE A 144 25.15 15.64 -0.47
N PHE A 145 25.91 15.37 -1.54
CA PHE A 145 27.19 14.69 -1.39
C PHE A 145 28.25 15.60 -0.75
N LYS A 146 28.18 16.91 -0.98
CA LYS A 146 29.02 17.91 -0.28
C LYS A 146 28.76 17.88 1.23
N GLN A 147 27.49 17.95 1.64
CA GLN A 147 27.10 17.89 3.06
C GLN A 147 27.60 16.62 3.74
N VAL A 148 27.43 15.46 3.09
CA VAL A 148 27.97 14.19 3.61
C VAL A 148 29.49 14.27 3.77
N GLN A 149 30.22 14.79 2.78
CA GLN A 149 31.68 14.91 2.87
C GLN A 149 32.12 15.86 3.99
N GLU A 150 31.41 16.95 4.22
CA GLU A 150 31.70 17.92 5.29
C GLU A 150 31.60 17.26 6.67
N LEU A 151 30.52 16.53 6.95
CA LEU A 151 30.36 15.77 8.18
C LEU A 151 31.45 14.70 8.35
N LEU A 152 31.76 13.98 7.27
CA LEU A 152 32.80 12.96 7.32
C LEU A 152 34.18 13.55 7.61
N LYS A 153 34.50 14.72 7.07
CA LYS A 153 35.72 15.48 7.39
C LYS A 153 35.74 15.97 8.84
N ALA A 154 34.57 16.31 9.38
CA ALA A 154 34.38 16.64 10.79
C ALA A 154 34.41 15.41 11.73
N ARG A 155 34.66 14.21 11.20
CA ARG A 155 34.69 12.92 11.94
C ARG A 155 33.34 12.49 12.52
N GLU A 156 32.24 13.06 12.02
CA GLU A 156 30.89 12.65 12.41
C GLU A 156 30.55 11.27 11.83
N LYS A 157 29.77 10.46 12.54
CA LYS A 157 29.27 9.18 12.02
C LYS A 157 28.11 9.45 11.08
N VAL A 158 28.12 8.84 9.89
CA VAL A 158 27.08 9.05 8.88
C VAL A 158 26.61 7.71 8.33
N LEU A 159 25.30 7.50 8.30
CA LEU A 159 24.65 6.43 7.55
C LEU A 159 23.90 7.06 6.38
N VAL A 160 24.19 6.66 5.15
CA VAL A 160 23.44 7.15 3.97
C VAL A 160 22.74 5.98 3.29
N CYS A 161 21.44 6.13 3.02
CA CYS A 161 20.66 5.16 2.26
C CYS A 161 20.17 5.78 0.95
N GLY A 162 20.41 5.10 -0.17
CA GLY A 162 19.88 5.51 -1.47
C GLY A 162 19.84 4.39 -2.48
N LEU A 163 19.61 4.74 -3.74
CA LEU A 163 19.66 3.74 -4.81
C LEU A 163 21.12 3.33 -5.09
N PRO A 164 21.36 2.10 -5.61
CA PRO A 164 22.73 1.64 -5.87
C PRO A 164 23.54 2.60 -6.76
N CYS A 165 22.90 3.22 -7.76
CA CYS A 165 23.53 4.22 -8.61
C CYS A 165 23.88 5.55 -7.89
N GLN A 166 23.06 5.96 -6.91
CA GLN A 166 23.31 7.15 -6.11
C GLN A 166 24.43 6.90 -5.11
N MET A 167 24.46 5.73 -4.48
CA MET A 167 25.51 5.32 -3.56
C MET A 167 26.86 5.12 -4.26
N ALA A 168 26.84 4.63 -5.50
CA ALA A 168 28.01 4.66 -6.37
C ALA A 168 28.50 6.09 -6.64
N GLY A 169 27.56 7.02 -6.90
CA GLY A 169 27.86 8.44 -7.08
C GLY A 169 28.51 9.06 -5.84
N LEU A 170 27.97 8.79 -4.64
CA LEU A 170 28.57 9.24 -3.38
C LEU A 170 29.99 8.70 -3.19
N ARG A 171 30.19 7.37 -3.33
CA ARG A 171 31.52 6.75 -3.17
C ARG A 171 32.54 7.35 -4.16
N SER A 172 32.14 7.54 -5.41
CA SER A 172 32.98 8.16 -6.44
C SER A 172 33.30 9.64 -6.14
N PHE A 173 32.30 10.42 -5.70
CA PHE A 173 32.46 11.81 -5.29
C PHE A 173 33.42 11.98 -4.10
N LEU A 174 33.36 11.09 -3.12
CA LEU A 174 34.20 11.14 -1.92
C LEU A 174 35.68 10.92 -2.21
N ARG A 175 36.03 10.20 -3.29
CA ARG A 175 37.38 9.92 -3.80
C ARG A 175 38.34 9.23 -2.81
N LYS A 176 37.87 8.87 -1.63
CA LYS A 176 38.55 8.06 -0.63
C LYS A 176 37.54 7.37 0.27
N GLU A 177 37.99 6.35 0.97
CA GLU A 177 37.20 5.68 2.01
C GLU A 177 37.18 6.51 3.29
N TYR A 178 36.06 6.47 4.00
CA TYR A 178 35.86 7.10 5.30
C TYR A 178 35.36 6.05 6.29
N GLU A 179 36.05 5.83 7.40
CA GLU A 179 35.69 4.79 8.40
C GLU A 179 34.37 5.09 9.12
N ASN A 180 34.04 6.38 9.24
CA ASN A 180 32.83 6.90 9.85
C ASN A 180 31.61 6.96 8.90
N LEU A 181 31.69 6.31 7.73
CA LEU A 181 30.58 6.19 6.78
C LEU A 181 30.06 4.75 6.70
N ILE A 182 28.74 4.60 6.79
CA ILE A 182 28.01 3.38 6.44
C ILE A 182 27.12 3.68 5.23
N ILE A 183 27.31 2.95 4.14
CA ILE A 183 26.51 3.08 2.92
C ILE A 183 25.46 1.96 2.89
N LEU A 184 24.18 2.33 2.84
CA LEU A 184 23.06 1.43 2.56
C LEU A 184 22.56 1.65 1.13
N ASP A 185 22.26 0.56 0.42
CA ASP A 185 21.46 0.64 -0.80
C ASP A 185 20.24 -0.27 -0.80
N LEU A 186 19.38 -0.07 -1.80
CA LEU A 186 18.12 -0.79 -1.95
C LEU A 186 18.17 -1.77 -3.12
N ILE A 187 17.47 -2.91 -2.98
CA ILE A 187 17.05 -3.71 -4.14
C ILE A 187 16.10 -2.86 -4.99
N CYS A 188 16.63 -2.31 -6.06
CA CYS A 188 15.92 -1.34 -6.91
C CYS A 188 15.49 -2.00 -8.21
N LEU A 189 14.21 -1.93 -8.58
CA LEU A 189 13.72 -2.31 -9.90
C LEU A 189 14.09 -1.27 -10.97
N GLY A 190 13.76 0.00 -10.71
CA GLY A 190 14.05 1.15 -11.55
C GLY A 190 13.58 2.45 -10.90
N ILE A 191 14.05 3.58 -11.43
CA ILE A 191 13.65 4.93 -11.01
C ILE A 191 12.46 5.36 -11.85
N ASN A 192 11.31 5.71 -11.26
CA ASN A 192 10.19 6.21 -12.06
C ASN A 192 10.24 7.70 -12.30
N SER A 193 9.59 8.10 -13.39
CA SER A 193 9.34 9.49 -13.79
C SER A 193 8.62 10.27 -12.68
N PRO A 194 9.20 11.38 -12.20
CA PRO A 194 8.50 12.34 -11.33
C PRO A 194 7.20 12.86 -11.96
N LYS A 195 7.20 13.08 -13.27
CA LYS A 195 6.04 13.58 -14.02
C LYS A 195 4.84 12.64 -13.98
N ILE A 196 5.08 11.33 -14.06
CA ILE A 196 4.02 10.32 -13.95
C ILE A 196 3.42 10.29 -12.53
N LEU A 197 4.25 10.45 -11.49
CA LEU A 197 3.74 10.54 -10.12
C LEU A 197 2.87 11.80 -9.97
N ARG A 198 3.35 12.95 -10.44
CA ARG A 198 2.57 14.20 -10.41
C ARG A 198 1.20 14.02 -11.07
N GLY A 199 1.16 13.46 -12.29
CA GLY A 199 -0.11 13.19 -12.98
C GLY A 199 -1.04 12.23 -12.22
N TYR A 200 -0.50 11.22 -11.53
CA TYR A 200 -1.29 10.33 -10.68
C TYR A 200 -1.84 11.03 -9.43
N LEU A 201 -1.06 11.91 -8.80
CA LEU A 201 -1.50 12.71 -7.65
C LEU A 201 -2.57 13.73 -8.07
N ASP A 202 -2.39 14.40 -9.21
CA ASP A 202 -3.39 15.32 -9.78
C ASP A 202 -4.72 14.61 -10.04
N TYR A 203 -4.66 13.41 -10.60
CA TYR A 203 -5.84 12.56 -10.80
C TYR A 203 -6.55 12.24 -9.48
N MET A 204 -5.81 11.94 -8.42
CA MET A 204 -6.40 11.65 -7.12
C MET A 204 -7.03 12.90 -6.50
N GLU A 205 -6.41 14.07 -6.64
CA GLU A 205 -7.00 15.35 -6.21
C GLU A 205 -8.27 15.69 -7.00
N GLU A 206 -8.28 15.49 -8.34
CA GLU A 206 -9.48 15.68 -9.18
C GLU A 206 -10.61 14.72 -8.76
N LYS A 207 -10.28 13.44 -8.56
CA LYS A 207 -11.23 12.40 -8.16
C LYS A 207 -11.91 12.71 -6.83
N HIS A 208 -11.17 13.24 -5.86
CA HIS A 208 -11.67 13.54 -4.52
C HIS A 208 -12.09 15.01 -4.33
N ASN A 209 -11.86 15.85 -5.34
CA ASN A 209 -12.10 17.30 -5.28
C ASN A 209 -11.53 17.94 -4.00
N SER A 210 -10.30 17.56 -3.65
CA SER A 210 -9.61 17.99 -2.43
C SER A 210 -8.11 17.79 -2.58
N LYS A 211 -7.31 18.61 -1.89
CA LYS A 211 -5.84 18.46 -1.87
C LYS A 211 -5.40 17.28 -1.04
N ILE A 212 -4.29 16.66 -1.45
CA ILE A 212 -3.64 15.58 -0.71
C ILE A 212 -2.79 16.20 0.42
N VAL A 213 -2.94 15.67 1.63
CA VAL A 213 -2.12 16.04 2.81
C VAL A 213 -1.22 14.91 3.28
N TYR A 214 -1.49 13.68 2.84
CA TYR A 214 -0.66 12.53 3.18
C TYR A 214 -0.66 11.51 2.04
N TYR A 215 0.52 10.96 1.77
CA TYR A 215 0.75 9.95 0.75
C TYR A 215 1.71 8.88 1.28
N LYS A 216 1.27 7.62 1.31
CA LYS A 216 2.12 6.47 1.70
C LYS A 216 1.87 5.27 0.80
N ALA A 217 2.84 4.97 -0.06
CA ALA A 217 2.87 3.72 -0.82
C ALA A 217 3.14 2.52 0.10
N LYS A 218 2.54 1.36 -0.22
CA LYS A 218 2.64 0.10 0.57
C LYS A 218 2.25 0.28 2.04
N ASN A 219 1.22 1.07 2.30
CA ASN A 219 0.55 1.12 3.59
C ASN A 219 0.03 -0.28 3.96
N LYS A 220 0.12 -0.63 5.26
CA LYS A 220 -0.13 -1.98 5.77
C LYS A 220 -1.46 -2.16 6.49
N GLU A 221 -2.31 -1.13 6.52
CA GLU A 221 -3.62 -1.19 7.19
C GLU A 221 -4.49 -2.29 6.59
N LEU A 222 -4.52 -2.42 5.26
CA LEU A 222 -5.22 -3.51 4.58
C LEU A 222 -4.35 -4.77 4.37
N GLY A 223 -3.19 -4.85 5.04
CA GLY A 223 -2.20 -5.90 4.87
C GLY A 223 -1.15 -5.62 3.81
N TRP A 224 0.09 -6.06 4.06
CA TRP A 224 1.26 -5.75 3.22
C TRP A 224 1.12 -6.29 1.79
N ARG A 225 0.54 -7.47 1.59
CA ARG A 225 0.34 -8.10 0.26
C ARG A 225 -0.66 -7.37 -0.64
N GLN A 226 -1.40 -6.39 -0.13
CA GLN A 226 -2.27 -5.56 -0.96
C GLN A 226 -1.51 -4.44 -1.68
N LEU A 227 -0.27 -4.16 -1.27
CA LEU A 227 0.57 -3.09 -1.83
C LEU A 227 -0.18 -1.74 -1.91
N THR A 228 -1.02 -1.48 -0.91
CA THR A 228 -1.95 -0.36 -0.91
C THR A 228 -1.22 0.97 -0.83
N THR A 229 -1.63 1.93 -1.65
CA THR A 229 -1.23 3.34 -1.47
C THR A 229 -2.33 4.04 -0.67
N LYS A 230 -1.99 4.54 0.52
CA LYS A 230 -2.90 5.35 1.33
C LYS A 230 -2.72 6.82 0.99
N ILE A 231 -3.82 7.50 0.71
CA ILE A 231 -3.88 8.93 0.40
C ILE A 231 -4.92 9.56 1.33
N VAL A 232 -4.54 10.61 2.07
CA VAL A 232 -5.46 11.39 2.90
C VAL A 232 -5.61 12.78 2.30
N PHE A 233 -6.84 13.27 2.30
CA PHE A 233 -7.20 14.55 1.72
C PHE A 233 -7.62 15.57 2.79
N GLU A 234 -7.47 16.86 2.51
CA GLU A 234 -7.86 17.96 3.42
C GLU A 234 -9.33 17.88 3.88
N ASN A 235 -10.22 17.42 2.99
CA ASN A 235 -11.63 17.22 3.31
C ASN A 235 -11.92 16.05 4.28
N GLY A 236 -10.89 15.31 4.70
CA GLY A 236 -10.96 14.17 5.60
C GLY A 236 -11.22 12.83 4.91
N ASP A 237 -11.33 12.81 3.57
CA ASP A 237 -11.42 11.57 2.81
C ASP A 237 -10.10 10.80 2.85
N VAL A 238 -10.20 9.48 2.72
CA VAL A 238 -9.05 8.59 2.65
C VAL A 238 -9.27 7.57 1.54
N GLU A 239 -8.31 7.52 0.61
CA GLU A 239 -8.26 6.52 -0.46
C GLU A 239 -7.25 5.43 -0.11
N TYR A 240 -7.66 4.18 -0.28
CA TYR A 240 -6.79 3.00 -0.22
C TYR A 240 -6.70 2.39 -1.62
N ASP A 241 -5.79 2.93 -2.41
CA ASP A 241 -5.60 2.50 -3.79
C ASP A 241 -4.76 1.21 -3.82
N LYS A 242 -5.47 0.08 -3.91
CA LYS A 242 -4.94 -1.28 -3.78
C LYS A 242 -4.20 -1.71 -5.03
N LYS A 243 -3.39 -2.78 -4.93
CA LYS A 243 -2.64 -3.32 -6.07
C LYS A 243 -3.48 -3.40 -7.33
N ASP A 244 -4.70 -3.94 -7.29
CA ASP A 244 -5.62 -4.21 -8.40
C ASP A 244 -6.34 -2.98 -9.00
N THR A 245 -6.23 -1.83 -8.35
CA THR A 245 -6.85 -0.56 -8.77
C THR A 245 -5.81 0.53 -9.07
N ASN A 246 -4.58 0.38 -8.57
CA ASN A 246 -3.57 1.41 -8.60
C ASN A 246 -2.84 1.53 -9.95
N TYR A 247 -3.22 2.54 -10.74
CA TYR A 247 -2.60 2.82 -12.03
C TYR A 247 -1.09 3.11 -11.94
N PHE A 248 -0.61 3.77 -10.87
CA PHE A 248 0.81 4.07 -10.74
C PHE A 248 1.65 2.79 -10.57
N THR A 249 1.22 1.91 -9.68
CA THR A 249 1.90 0.63 -9.39
C THR A 249 1.84 -0.31 -10.59
N TYR A 250 0.67 -0.45 -11.23
CA TYR A 250 0.54 -1.29 -12.43
C TYR A 250 1.28 -0.71 -13.63
N GLY A 251 1.25 0.60 -13.81
CA GLY A 251 1.97 1.27 -14.89
C GLY A 251 3.48 1.07 -14.77
N PHE A 252 4.02 1.21 -13.56
CA PHE A 252 5.43 0.96 -13.26
C PHE A 252 5.84 -0.48 -13.62
N ILE A 253 5.14 -1.47 -13.05
CA ILE A 253 5.52 -2.89 -13.17
C ILE A 253 5.17 -3.44 -14.57
N GLY A 254 4.09 -2.97 -15.19
CA GLY A 254 3.54 -3.57 -16.40
C GLY A 254 4.02 -2.94 -17.71
N THR A 255 4.21 -1.63 -17.75
CA THR A 255 4.59 -0.94 -19.00
C THR A 255 6.09 -0.81 -19.18
N HIS A 256 6.81 -0.76 -18.06
CA HIS A 256 8.22 -0.37 -17.95
C HIS A 256 8.55 1.04 -18.47
N ALA A 257 7.60 1.78 -19.04
CA ALA A 257 7.83 3.10 -19.63
C ALA A 257 8.01 4.20 -18.58
N TYR A 258 7.59 3.94 -17.35
CA TYR A 258 7.80 4.83 -16.21
C TYR A 258 9.28 4.93 -15.84
N ALA A 259 10.05 3.87 -16.10
CA ALA A 259 11.43 3.78 -15.68
C ALA A 259 12.33 4.73 -16.48
N ARG A 260 13.33 5.28 -15.79
CA ARG A 260 14.40 6.07 -16.37
C ARG A 260 15.15 5.26 -17.44
N PRO A 261 15.54 5.86 -18.59
CA PRO A 261 16.25 5.14 -19.65
C PRO A 261 17.51 4.38 -19.19
N SER A 262 18.28 4.92 -18.24
CA SER A 262 19.47 4.25 -17.69
C SER A 262 19.16 2.96 -16.92
N CYS A 263 17.90 2.75 -16.49
CA CYS A 263 17.51 1.56 -15.75
C CYS A 263 17.45 0.30 -16.65
N TYR A 264 17.25 0.46 -17.96
CA TYR A 264 17.22 -0.65 -18.92
C TYR A 264 18.59 -1.32 -19.10
N GLU A 265 19.65 -0.57 -18.85
CA GLU A 265 21.04 -0.99 -19.01
C GLU A 265 21.83 -0.75 -17.70
N CYS A 266 21.12 -0.86 -16.57
CA CYS A 266 21.62 -0.49 -15.26
C CYS A 266 22.94 -1.20 -14.92
N LYS A 267 24.02 -0.43 -14.77
CA LYS A 267 25.37 -0.93 -14.49
C LYS A 267 25.56 -1.41 -13.03
N PHE A 268 24.60 -1.15 -12.15
CA PHE A 268 24.69 -1.41 -10.71
C PHE A 268 23.91 -2.65 -10.25
N LYS A 269 23.54 -3.52 -11.20
CA LYS A 269 22.98 -4.85 -10.96
C LYS A 269 24.09 -5.85 -10.69
N GLY A 270 23.76 -6.93 -10.01
CA GLY A 270 24.66 -8.04 -9.70
C GLY A 270 25.60 -7.73 -8.54
N PHE A 271 26.68 -8.51 -8.50
CA PHE A 271 27.70 -8.51 -7.46
C PHE A 271 29.08 -8.21 -8.06
N PRO A 272 30.08 -7.80 -7.26
CA PRO A 272 29.96 -7.32 -5.88
C PRO A 272 29.06 -6.08 -5.75
N ARG A 273 28.56 -5.82 -4.54
CA ARG A 273 27.70 -4.66 -4.24
C ARG A 273 28.54 -3.49 -3.75
N ILE A 274 28.11 -2.27 -4.07
CA ILE A 274 28.86 -1.03 -3.73
C ILE A 274 28.60 -0.58 -2.29
N ALA A 275 27.37 -0.75 -1.81
CA ALA A 275 26.99 -0.42 -0.44
C ALA A 275 27.54 -1.43 0.56
N ASP A 276 27.72 -1.02 1.81
CA ASP A 276 28.09 -1.92 2.92
C ASP A 276 26.96 -2.91 3.23
N ILE A 277 25.72 -2.43 3.14
CA ILE A 277 24.50 -3.21 3.36
C ILE A 277 23.52 -2.93 2.20
N THR A 278 22.96 -3.97 1.59
CA THR A 278 21.79 -3.84 0.70
C THR A 278 20.54 -4.28 1.46
N ILE A 279 19.43 -3.58 1.34
CA ILE A 279 18.14 -3.99 1.90
C ILE A 279 17.05 -4.06 0.84
N GLY A 280 16.00 -4.84 1.08
CA GLY A 280 14.85 -4.89 0.18
C GLY A 280 13.68 -5.69 0.75
N ASP A 281 12.65 -5.88 -0.06
CA ASP A 281 11.54 -6.77 0.27
C ASP A 281 11.96 -8.23 0.08
N LEU A 282 11.70 -9.09 1.06
CA LEU A 282 11.84 -10.55 0.89
C LEU A 282 10.55 -11.10 0.26
N TRP A 283 10.46 -11.04 -1.06
CA TRP A 283 9.30 -11.60 -1.77
C TRP A 283 9.17 -13.11 -1.55
N GLY A 284 7.98 -13.57 -1.19
CA GLY A 284 7.74 -14.98 -0.89
C GLY A 284 8.37 -15.45 0.42
N ALA A 285 8.58 -14.55 1.38
CA ALA A 285 9.10 -14.85 2.72
C ALA A 285 8.42 -16.08 3.35
N GLU A 286 7.11 -16.26 3.15
CA GLU A 286 6.39 -17.41 3.72
C GLU A 286 6.90 -18.78 3.24
N ARG A 287 7.56 -18.82 2.08
CA ARG A 287 8.18 -20.02 1.50
C ARG A 287 9.64 -20.19 1.91
N ILE A 288 10.32 -19.10 2.26
CA ILE A 288 11.75 -19.08 2.58
C ILE A 288 11.97 -19.28 4.08
N VAL A 289 11.20 -18.57 4.91
CA VAL A 289 11.34 -18.53 6.38
C VAL A 289 10.08 -18.97 7.13
N GLY A 290 9.02 -19.34 6.41
CA GLY A 290 7.78 -19.88 6.99
C GLY A 290 6.67 -18.83 7.16
N LYS A 291 5.41 -19.30 7.17
CA LYS A 291 4.21 -18.45 7.26
C LYS A 291 4.12 -17.64 8.56
N GLU A 292 4.56 -18.24 9.66
CA GLU A 292 4.61 -17.63 11.00
C GLU A 292 5.72 -16.56 11.14
N TYR A 293 6.47 -16.30 10.07
CA TYR A 293 7.48 -15.26 10.07
C TYR A 293 6.91 -13.89 9.72
N ASP A 294 6.01 -13.83 8.72
CA ASP A 294 5.68 -12.56 8.05
C ASP A 294 4.39 -11.89 8.57
N HIS A 295 3.38 -12.69 8.93
CA HIS A 295 2.03 -12.24 9.32
C HIS A 295 1.42 -11.16 8.41
N ASP A 296 1.87 -11.10 7.14
CA ASP A 296 1.45 -10.08 6.20
C ASP A 296 1.73 -8.64 6.65
N LEU A 297 2.79 -8.48 7.42
CA LEU A 297 3.40 -7.20 7.83
C LEU A 297 4.69 -6.91 7.05
N GLY A 298 5.11 -7.81 6.16
CA GLY A 298 6.29 -7.65 5.32
C GLY A 298 7.58 -8.05 6.04
N THR A 299 8.48 -8.69 5.31
CA THR A 299 9.79 -9.15 5.79
C THR A 299 10.86 -8.52 4.92
N SER A 300 11.87 -7.91 5.53
CA SER A 300 13.00 -7.36 4.80
C SER A 300 14.02 -8.46 4.52
N VAL A 301 14.72 -8.33 3.39
CA VAL A 301 15.99 -9.00 3.18
C VAL A 301 17.12 -8.01 3.45
N ILE A 302 18.19 -8.47 4.09
CA ILE A 302 19.42 -7.73 4.38
C ILE A 302 20.59 -8.51 3.79
N LEU A 303 21.36 -7.87 2.92
CA LEU A 303 22.58 -8.41 2.32
C LEU A 303 23.75 -7.64 2.91
N VAL A 304 24.60 -8.33 3.66
CA VAL A 304 25.85 -7.78 4.22
C VAL A 304 26.95 -7.96 3.18
N ASN A 305 27.42 -6.85 2.62
CA ASN A 305 28.36 -6.84 1.49
C ASN A 305 29.80 -6.53 1.92
N SER A 306 29.99 -5.93 3.08
CA SER A 306 31.30 -5.54 3.62
C SER A 306 31.47 -6.00 5.08
N GLN A 307 32.70 -6.10 5.56
CA GLN A 307 32.99 -6.39 6.96
C GLN A 307 32.40 -5.30 7.85
N ARG A 308 32.59 -4.04 7.47
CA ARG A 308 32.03 -2.87 8.17
C ARG A 308 30.51 -2.91 8.24
N GLY A 309 29.84 -3.27 7.15
CA GLY A 309 28.39 -3.46 7.11
C GLY A 309 27.94 -4.58 8.03
N GLY A 310 28.72 -5.66 8.10
CA GLY A 310 28.48 -6.77 9.03
C GLY A 310 28.58 -6.35 10.49
N ASP A 311 29.63 -5.63 10.85
CA ASP A 311 29.84 -5.13 12.21
C ASP A 311 28.72 -4.17 12.62
N PHE A 312 28.32 -3.25 11.73
CA PHE A 312 27.21 -2.34 11.98
C PHE A 312 25.87 -3.08 12.11
N PHE A 313 25.56 -4.03 11.21
CA PHE A 313 24.34 -4.84 11.31
C PHE A 313 24.28 -5.66 12.60
N ASN A 314 25.38 -6.30 12.98
CA ASN A 314 25.48 -7.06 14.24
C ASN A 314 25.19 -6.17 15.45
N SER A 315 25.66 -4.92 15.44
CA SER A 315 25.40 -3.96 16.50
C SER A 315 23.92 -3.52 16.63
N ALA A 316 23.09 -3.79 15.62
CA ALA A 316 21.64 -3.55 15.60
C ALA A 316 20.80 -4.83 15.72
N GLN A 317 21.43 -6.02 15.65
CA GLN A 317 20.75 -7.30 15.46
C GLN A 317 19.73 -7.63 16.56
N SER A 318 19.97 -7.20 17.80
CA SER A 318 19.05 -7.41 18.93
C SER A 318 17.66 -6.81 18.71
N SER A 319 17.54 -5.78 17.87
CA SER A 319 16.27 -5.12 17.52
C SER A 319 15.48 -5.87 16.45
N PHE A 320 16.07 -6.90 15.86
CA PHE A 320 15.45 -7.72 14.82
C PHE A 320 15.14 -9.14 15.30
N LYS A 321 14.06 -9.71 14.76
CA LYS A 321 13.97 -11.15 14.50
C LYS A 321 14.74 -11.40 13.20
N VAL A 322 15.73 -12.29 13.22
CA VAL A 322 16.63 -12.53 12.09
C VAL A 322 16.74 -14.02 11.81
N GLN A 323 16.82 -14.38 10.54
CA GLN A 323 17.16 -15.73 10.09
C GLN A 323 18.13 -15.63 8.90
N GLU A 324 19.23 -16.36 8.95
CA GLU A 324 20.14 -16.47 7.80
C GLU A 324 19.48 -17.27 6.67
N ILE A 325 19.64 -16.82 5.43
CA ILE A 325 19.05 -17.42 4.23
C ILE A 325 20.07 -17.48 3.10
N SER A 326 19.86 -18.35 2.11
CA SER A 326 20.79 -18.47 0.99
C SER A 326 20.65 -17.32 -0.01
N LEU A 327 21.76 -16.86 -0.57
CA LEU A 327 21.75 -15.85 -1.64
C LEU A 327 20.91 -16.29 -2.85
N GLU A 328 20.93 -17.59 -3.18
CA GLU A 328 20.12 -18.15 -4.27
C GLU A 328 18.61 -17.90 -4.06
N SER A 329 18.12 -18.13 -2.83
CA SER A 329 16.70 -17.87 -2.49
C SER A 329 16.35 -16.39 -2.62
N VAL A 330 17.28 -15.50 -2.26
CA VAL A 330 17.12 -14.05 -2.41
C VAL A 330 17.08 -13.66 -3.88
N VAL A 331 18.03 -14.15 -4.71
CA VAL A 331 18.07 -13.84 -6.15
C VAL A 331 16.81 -14.34 -6.86
N ARG A 332 16.33 -15.54 -6.53
CA ARG A 332 15.11 -16.11 -7.12
C ARG A 332 13.86 -15.29 -6.80
N SER A 333 13.78 -14.74 -5.59
CA SER A 333 12.66 -13.89 -5.15
C SER A 333 12.81 -12.42 -5.58
N ASN A 334 14.04 -11.97 -5.83
CA ASN A 334 14.39 -10.61 -6.18
C ASN A 334 15.27 -10.57 -7.44
N LEU A 335 14.71 -10.99 -8.59
CA LEU A 335 15.37 -10.84 -9.90
C LEU A 335 15.93 -9.44 -10.18
N PRO A 336 15.31 -8.32 -9.71
CA PRO A 336 15.88 -7.00 -9.87
C PRO A 336 17.25 -6.79 -9.21
N LEU A 337 17.75 -7.70 -8.38
CA LEU A 337 19.13 -7.68 -7.90
C LEU A 337 20.14 -7.85 -9.05
N VAL A 338 19.85 -8.76 -9.98
CA VAL A 338 20.82 -9.18 -11.02
C VAL A 338 20.39 -8.79 -12.43
N THR A 339 19.11 -8.49 -12.64
CA THR A 339 18.55 -8.23 -13.97
C THR A 339 18.05 -6.78 -14.07
N PRO A 340 18.47 -6.03 -15.11
CA PRO A 340 17.85 -4.75 -15.47
C PRO A 340 16.36 -4.91 -15.83
N ILE A 341 15.57 -3.86 -15.64
CA ILE A 341 14.20 -3.82 -16.16
C ILE A 341 14.27 -3.85 -17.70
N SER A 342 13.32 -4.51 -18.37
CA SER A 342 13.34 -4.56 -19.84
C SER A 342 12.83 -3.27 -20.45
N LYS A 343 13.28 -2.96 -21.69
CA LYS A 343 12.80 -1.81 -22.46
C LYS A 343 11.28 -1.93 -22.69
N PRO A 344 10.53 -0.81 -22.67
CA PRO A 344 9.10 -0.82 -22.88
C PRO A 344 8.78 -1.23 -24.33
N ALA A 345 7.70 -1.99 -24.52
CA ALA A 345 7.18 -2.30 -25.85
C ALA A 345 6.43 -1.10 -26.49
N ILE A 346 6.14 -0.06 -25.71
CA ILE A 346 5.42 1.13 -26.15
C ILE A 346 6.38 2.25 -26.58
N ASN A 347 5.97 3.05 -27.56
CA ASN A 347 6.71 4.24 -27.98
C ASN A 347 6.68 5.28 -26.85
N ARG A 348 7.84 5.56 -26.25
CA ARG A 348 7.97 6.47 -25.11
C ARG A 348 7.59 7.90 -25.44
N ASN A 349 7.98 8.43 -26.60
CA ASN A 349 7.65 9.80 -26.98
C ASN A 349 6.15 9.99 -27.11
N ALA A 350 5.46 9.06 -27.77
CA ALA A 350 4.00 9.07 -27.86
C ALA A 350 3.36 8.95 -26.46
N PHE A 351 3.88 8.06 -25.61
CA PHE A 351 3.39 7.85 -24.26
C PHE A 351 3.47 9.12 -23.39
N TYR A 352 4.61 9.82 -23.36
CA TYR A 352 4.76 11.05 -22.58
C TYR A 352 4.11 12.27 -23.25
N ASN A 353 3.92 12.26 -24.56
CA ASN A 353 3.09 13.25 -25.24
C ASN A 353 1.61 13.11 -24.84
N ASP A 354 1.10 11.89 -24.81
CA ASP A 354 -0.27 11.61 -24.38
C ASP A 354 -0.49 11.94 -22.90
N LEU A 355 0.49 11.67 -22.03
CA LEU A 355 0.44 12.09 -20.62
C LEU A 355 0.21 13.60 -20.46
N ASN A 356 0.75 14.42 -21.37
CA ASN A 356 0.60 15.89 -21.31
C ASN A 356 -0.74 16.37 -21.86
N ASN A 357 -1.30 15.66 -22.82
CA ASN A 357 -2.43 16.14 -23.61
C ASN A 357 -3.76 15.47 -23.24
N LEU A 358 -3.74 14.33 -22.55
CA LEU A 358 -4.93 13.62 -22.10
C LEU A 358 -5.16 13.83 -20.60
N LYS A 359 -6.41 13.73 -20.15
CA LYS A 359 -6.69 13.51 -18.73
C LYS A 359 -6.00 12.21 -18.29
N PHE A 360 -5.44 12.21 -17.08
CA PHE A 360 -4.65 11.06 -16.59
C PHE A 360 -5.43 9.74 -16.64
N VAL A 361 -6.74 9.74 -16.33
CA VAL A 361 -7.57 8.53 -16.40
C VAL A 361 -7.68 7.97 -17.82
N ASP A 362 -7.73 8.83 -18.85
CA ASP A 362 -7.83 8.42 -20.25
C ASP A 362 -6.47 7.92 -20.76
N PHE A 363 -5.40 8.62 -20.39
CA PHE A 363 -4.02 8.14 -20.57
C PHE A 363 -3.80 6.77 -19.93
N ALA A 364 -4.23 6.60 -18.67
CA ALA A 364 -4.07 5.37 -17.92
C ALA A 364 -4.83 4.22 -18.59
N LYS A 365 -6.09 4.41 -18.97
CA LYS A 365 -6.87 3.38 -19.69
C LYS A 365 -6.27 3.01 -21.05
N LYS A 366 -5.60 3.96 -21.72
CA LYS A 366 -4.94 3.71 -23.01
C LYS A 366 -3.71 2.80 -22.89
N TYR A 367 -2.91 2.99 -21.84
CA TYR A 367 -1.59 2.33 -21.73
C TYR A 367 -1.45 1.31 -20.61
N ILE A 368 -2.29 1.40 -19.58
CA ILE A 368 -2.17 0.63 -18.34
C ILE A 368 -3.33 -0.36 -18.25
N LYS A 369 -2.96 -1.62 -18.04
CA LYS A 369 -3.87 -2.75 -18.07
C LYS A 369 -4.14 -3.25 -16.65
N ILE A 370 -5.04 -2.58 -15.93
CA ILE A 370 -5.45 -3.04 -14.59
C ILE A 370 -6.56 -4.10 -14.67
N PRO A 371 -6.63 -5.07 -13.74
CA PRO A 371 -7.62 -6.15 -13.78
C PRO A 371 -9.08 -5.66 -13.79
N VAL A 372 -9.37 -4.57 -13.09
CA VAL A 372 -10.74 -4.05 -12.92
C VAL A 372 -11.32 -3.49 -14.21
N ASP A 373 -10.46 -3.00 -15.12
CA ASP A 373 -10.89 -2.42 -16.40
C ASP A 373 -11.00 -3.47 -17.52
N GLN A 374 -10.52 -4.69 -17.30
CA GLN A 374 -10.50 -5.72 -18.33
C GLN A 374 -11.77 -6.58 -18.34
N PRO A 375 -12.28 -6.95 -19.52
CA PRO A 375 -13.35 -7.92 -19.61
C PRO A 375 -12.89 -9.29 -19.08
N LEU A 376 -13.79 -10.02 -18.44
CA LEU A 376 -13.49 -11.35 -17.92
C LEU A 376 -13.22 -12.34 -19.07
N SER A 377 -12.12 -13.09 -18.96
CA SER A 377 -11.84 -14.18 -19.89
C SER A 377 -12.85 -15.34 -19.75
N PHE A 378 -13.04 -16.14 -20.81
CA PHE A 378 -13.89 -17.33 -20.76
C PHE A 378 -13.51 -18.30 -19.62
N LYS A 379 -12.20 -18.48 -19.36
CA LYS A 379 -11.70 -19.28 -18.23
C LYS A 379 -12.14 -18.69 -16.87
N ALA A 380 -12.14 -17.37 -16.73
CA ALA A 380 -12.60 -16.70 -15.52
C ALA A 380 -14.11 -16.86 -15.32
N ILE A 381 -14.90 -16.71 -16.40
CA ILE A 381 -16.34 -16.95 -16.42
C ILE A 381 -16.64 -18.39 -15.98
N LEU A 382 -16.00 -19.39 -16.60
CA LEU A 382 -16.17 -20.79 -16.24
C LEU A 382 -15.80 -21.05 -14.78
N LYS A 383 -14.70 -20.48 -14.30
CA LYS A 383 -14.28 -20.56 -12.89
C LYS A 383 -15.34 -19.98 -11.96
N ASN A 384 -16.03 -18.90 -12.34
CA ASN A 384 -17.09 -18.32 -11.53
C ASN A 384 -18.31 -19.25 -11.43
N TYR A 385 -18.72 -19.90 -12.52
CA TYR A 385 -19.76 -20.95 -12.49
C TYR A 385 -19.35 -22.16 -11.64
N VAL A 386 -18.12 -22.65 -11.79
CA VAL A 386 -17.59 -23.76 -10.98
C VAL A 386 -17.61 -23.37 -9.50
N ARG A 387 -17.17 -22.16 -9.14
CA ARG A 387 -17.22 -21.65 -7.77
C ARG A 387 -18.66 -21.58 -7.24
N TYR A 388 -19.60 -21.07 -8.03
CA TYR A 388 -21.01 -21.01 -7.65
C TYR A 388 -21.54 -22.40 -7.27
N PHE A 389 -21.39 -23.40 -8.15
CA PHE A 389 -21.84 -24.77 -7.87
C PHE A 389 -21.08 -25.43 -6.72
N TYR A 390 -19.76 -25.22 -6.62
CA TYR A 390 -18.95 -25.72 -5.51
C TYR A 390 -19.41 -25.18 -4.16
N HIS A 391 -19.69 -23.89 -4.07
CA HIS A 391 -20.16 -23.27 -2.82
C HIS A 391 -21.57 -23.75 -2.45
N ILE A 392 -22.47 -23.95 -3.42
CA ILE A 392 -23.80 -24.56 -3.14
C ILE A 392 -23.65 -26.00 -2.68
N ALA A 393 -22.78 -26.81 -3.29
CA ALA A 393 -22.52 -28.18 -2.84
C ALA A 393 -22.06 -28.22 -1.37
N ARG A 394 -21.16 -27.30 -0.99
CA ARG A 394 -20.71 -27.18 0.41
C ARG A 394 -21.80 -26.68 1.35
N ALA A 395 -22.63 -25.72 0.93
CA ALA A 395 -23.72 -25.19 1.73
C ALA A 395 -24.88 -26.18 1.93
N SER A 396 -25.19 -26.95 0.88
CA SER A 396 -26.30 -27.89 0.85
C SER A 396 -26.02 -29.17 1.65
N ARG A 397 -24.76 -29.63 1.71
CA ARG A 397 -24.41 -30.98 2.22
C ARG A 397 -25.33 -32.06 1.60
N LEU A 398 -25.58 -31.95 0.29
CA LEU A 398 -26.49 -32.80 -0.50
C LEU A 398 -28.00 -32.60 -0.24
N ASN A 399 -28.42 -31.55 0.47
CA ASN A 399 -29.84 -31.25 0.64
C ASN A 399 -30.45 -30.59 -0.62
N PRO A 400 -31.45 -31.21 -1.29
CA PRO A 400 -32.01 -30.69 -2.54
C PRO A 400 -32.73 -29.34 -2.39
N LEU A 401 -33.36 -29.08 -1.23
CA LEU A 401 -34.07 -27.81 -0.99
C LEU A 401 -33.09 -26.63 -0.94
N VAL A 402 -31.87 -26.84 -0.45
CA VAL A 402 -30.83 -25.79 -0.45
C VAL A 402 -30.37 -25.49 -1.88
N TRP A 403 -30.27 -26.50 -2.74
CA TRP A 403 -29.98 -26.32 -4.16
C TRP A 403 -31.06 -25.51 -4.86
N ILE A 404 -32.32 -25.93 -4.76
CA ILE A 404 -33.47 -25.25 -5.36
C ILE A 404 -33.52 -23.79 -4.90
N LYS A 405 -33.36 -23.56 -3.59
CA LYS A 405 -33.33 -22.21 -3.02
C LYS A 405 -32.24 -21.33 -3.64
N ASN A 406 -31.01 -21.84 -3.73
CA ASN A 406 -29.90 -21.07 -4.29
C ASN A 406 -30.08 -20.79 -5.79
N ILE A 407 -30.58 -21.76 -6.56
CA ILE A 407 -30.87 -21.56 -7.98
C ILE A 407 -31.98 -20.51 -8.14
N TYR A 408 -33.10 -20.67 -7.44
CA TYR A 408 -34.24 -19.75 -7.51
C TYR A 408 -33.82 -18.30 -7.23
N TYR A 409 -33.16 -18.04 -6.09
CA TYR A 409 -32.80 -16.68 -5.69
C TYR A 409 -31.71 -16.04 -6.55
N ASN A 410 -30.84 -16.84 -7.19
CA ASN A 410 -29.78 -16.30 -8.05
C ASN A 410 -30.13 -16.25 -9.54
N THR A 411 -31.27 -16.80 -9.98
CA THR A 411 -31.60 -16.88 -11.42
C THR A 411 -33.04 -16.52 -11.75
N LEU A 412 -34.02 -16.92 -10.92
CA LEU A 412 -35.44 -16.76 -11.23
C LEU A 412 -36.08 -15.57 -10.49
N ASN A 413 -35.56 -15.21 -9.32
CA ASN A 413 -36.08 -14.10 -8.53
C ASN A 413 -35.56 -12.76 -9.06
N ARG A 414 -36.40 -12.06 -9.85
CA ARG A 414 -36.07 -10.73 -10.43
C ARG A 414 -35.80 -9.62 -9.41
N ARG A 415 -36.14 -9.82 -8.13
CA ARG A 415 -35.88 -8.83 -7.06
C ARG A 415 -34.43 -8.89 -6.57
N ILE A 416 -33.71 -9.98 -6.85
CA ILE A 416 -32.30 -10.12 -6.53
C ILE A 416 -31.51 -10.05 -7.82
N LYS A 417 -30.72 -8.99 -7.99
CA LYS A 417 -29.84 -8.79 -9.13
C LYS A 417 -28.50 -9.46 -8.87
N THR A 418 -28.28 -10.57 -9.54
CA THR A 418 -27.05 -11.37 -9.51
C THR A 418 -26.46 -11.48 -10.91
N ASN A 419 -25.18 -11.85 -10.98
CA ASN A 419 -24.51 -12.15 -12.23
C ASN A 419 -23.43 -13.23 -11.98
N ILE A 420 -23.80 -14.49 -12.20
CA ILE A 420 -22.92 -15.63 -11.90
C ILE A 420 -21.65 -15.58 -12.76
N SER A 421 -21.73 -15.18 -14.03
CA SER A 421 -20.55 -15.10 -14.90
C SER A 421 -19.54 -14.06 -14.42
N LYS A 422 -20.00 -13.01 -13.73
CA LYS A 422 -19.14 -12.01 -13.06
C LYS A 422 -18.73 -12.37 -11.62
N GLY A 423 -19.16 -13.52 -11.09
CA GLY A 423 -18.86 -13.92 -9.71
C GLY A 423 -19.74 -13.23 -8.66
N CYS A 424 -20.86 -12.65 -9.08
CA CYS A 424 -21.82 -11.93 -8.25
C CYS A 424 -23.02 -12.84 -7.93
N PHE A 425 -23.02 -13.49 -6.78
CA PHE A 425 -24.07 -14.44 -6.40
C PHE A 425 -24.17 -14.64 -4.87
N LEU A 426 -25.35 -15.05 -4.43
CA LEU A 426 -25.64 -15.45 -3.06
C LEU A 426 -25.41 -16.96 -2.86
N ILE A 427 -24.86 -17.32 -1.71
CA ILE A 427 -24.81 -18.67 -1.18
C ILE A 427 -25.65 -18.69 0.10
N ILE A 428 -26.86 -19.22 0.00
CA ILE A 428 -27.88 -19.22 1.06
C ILE A 428 -27.86 -20.58 1.77
N GLN A 429 -27.52 -20.59 3.05
CA GLN A 429 -27.45 -21.81 3.86
C GLN A 429 -28.84 -22.33 4.27
N LYS A 430 -28.92 -23.53 4.85
CA LYS A 430 -30.19 -24.24 5.12
C LYS A 430 -31.22 -23.41 5.92
N HIS A 431 -30.83 -22.78 7.03
CA HIS A 431 -31.73 -22.02 7.92
C HIS A 431 -31.61 -20.52 7.69
N CYS A 432 -31.88 -20.12 6.46
CA CYS A 432 -31.98 -18.72 6.08
C CYS A 432 -33.36 -18.49 5.50
N VAL A 433 -34.04 -17.46 6.01
CA VAL A 433 -35.33 -16.97 5.55
C VAL A 433 -35.11 -15.60 4.91
N LEU A 434 -35.60 -15.44 3.69
CA LEU A 434 -35.54 -14.21 2.93
C LEU A 434 -36.98 -13.80 2.62
N ASP A 435 -37.35 -12.58 2.99
CA ASP A 435 -38.62 -11.97 2.62
C ASP A 435 -38.33 -10.65 1.89
N ILE A 436 -38.88 -10.51 0.68
CA ILE A 436 -38.60 -9.38 -0.21
C ILE A 436 -39.93 -8.90 -0.77
N ALA A 437 -40.41 -7.79 -0.25
CA ALA A 437 -41.68 -7.19 -0.62
C ALA A 437 -41.68 -6.67 -2.06
N LYS A 438 -42.87 -6.31 -2.56
CA LYS A 438 -43.03 -5.71 -3.89
C LYS A 438 -42.23 -4.40 -3.98
N GLY A 439 -41.39 -4.27 -5.00
CA GLY A 439 -40.54 -3.09 -5.19
C GLY A 439 -39.25 -3.10 -4.38
N GLY A 440 -39.09 -4.00 -3.40
CA GLY A 440 -37.81 -4.22 -2.72
C GLY A 440 -36.78 -4.86 -3.67
N GLN A 441 -35.51 -4.51 -3.51
CA GLN A 441 -34.41 -5.00 -4.35
C GLN A 441 -33.17 -5.37 -3.53
N ILE A 442 -32.50 -6.44 -3.96
CA ILE A 442 -31.16 -6.80 -3.51
C ILE A 442 -30.22 -6.76 -4.71
N VAL A 443 -29.13 -6.01 -4.63
CA VAL A 443 -28.09 -5.92 -5.65
C VAL A 443 -26.83 -6.57 -5.12
N VAL A 444 -26.41 -7.65 -5.77
CA VAL A 444 -25.25 -8.45 -5.34
C VAL A 444 -24.06 -8.12 -6.22
N GLU A 445 -22.99 -7.60 -5.62
CA GLU A 445 -21.78 -7.13 -6.31
C GLU A 445 -20.55 -7.95 -5.89
N GLY A 446 -20.74 -9.25 -5.69
CA GLY A 446 -19.70 -10.16 -5.26
C GLY A 446 -20.22 -11.51 -4.79
N THR A 447 -19.37 -12.31 -4.16
CA THR A 447 -19.80 -13.58 -3.56
C THR A 447 -20.25 -13.36 -2.12
N VAL A 448 -21.53 -13.55 -1.83
CA VAL A 448 -22.11 -13.36 -0.49
C VAL A 448 -22.51 -14.70 0.11
N ASN A 449 -21.96 -15.03 1.27
CA ASN A 449 -22.33 -16.25 2.00
C ASN A 449 -23.23 -15.91 3.19
N LEU A 450 -24.50 -16.29 3.13
CA LEU A 450 -25.52 -15.96 4.12
C LEU A 450 -25.80 -17.17 5.03
N GLY A 451 -25.66 -16.96 6.34
CA GLY A 451 -25.95 -17.94 7.37
C GLY A 451 -24.87 -19.02 7.53
N TYR A 452 -23.61 -18.69 7.21
CA TYR A 452 -22.50 -19.64 7.33
C TYR A 452 -22.35 -20.15 8.76
N LYS A 453 -22.23 -21.48 8.93
CA LYS A 453 -22.19 -22.14 10.25
C LYS A 453 -20.80 -22.67 10.58
N ARG A 454 -20.30 -22.32 11.77
CA ARG A 454 -19.14 -22.98 12.37
C ARG A 454 -19.51 -24.29 13.07
N VAL A 455 -20.65 -24.32 13.76
CA VAL A 455 -21.13 -25.51 14.48
C VAL A 455 -22.00 -26.37 13.55
N LYS A 456 -21.58 -27.63 13.34
CA LYS A 456 -22.35 -28.59 12.53
C LYS A 456 -23.70 -28.87 13.20
N GLY A 457 -24.78 -28.89 12.43
CA GLY A 457 -26.12 -29.22 12.93
C GLY A 457 -26.91 -28.06 13.55
N SER A 458 -26.29 -26.89 13.78
CA SER A 458 -26.99 -25.71 14.31
C SER A 458 -28.24 -25.35 13.48
N LYS A 459 -29.34 -25.08 14.19
CA LYS A 459 -30.65 -24.73 13.62
C LYS A 459 -31.02 -23.25 13.75
N LEU A 460 -30.15 -22.45 14.37
CA LEU A 460 -30.41 -21.02 14.56
C LEU A 460 -30.59 -20.33 13.19
N GLU A 461 -31.72 -19.63 13.06
CA GLU A 461 -32.17 -19.00 11.83
C GLU A 461 -31.39 -17.72 11.52
N THR A 462 -31.24 -17.42 10.23
CA THR A 462 -30.78 -16.12 9.73
C THR A 462 -31.90 -15.49 8.92
N ARG A 463 -32.25 -14.26 9.23
CA ARG A 463 -33.39 -13.56 8.62
C ARG A 463 -32.91 -12.37 7.81
N LEU A 464 -33.50 -12.20 6.63
CA LEU A 464 -33.28 -11.06 5.76
C LEU A 464 -34.62 -10.56 5.24
N LEU A 465 -35.01 -9.36 5.65
CA LEU A 465 -36.21 -8.66 5.21
C LEU A 465 -35.83 -7.45 4.35
N VAL A 466 -36.47 -7.30 3.19
CA VAL A 466 -36.42 -6.08 2.38
C VAL A 466 -37.83 -5.65 2.03
N ASP A 467 -38.27 -4.56 2.65
CA ASP A 467 -39.61 -4.00 2.52
C ASP A 467 -39.82 -3.25 1.19
N LYS A 468 -41.04 -2.69 1.03
CA LYS A 468 -41.48 -2.03 -0.21
C LYS A 468 -40.55 -0.86 -0.56
N GLY A 469 -39.90 -0.96 -1.72
CA GLY A 469 -38.98 0.06 -2.21
C GLY A 469 -37.63 0.11 -1.50
N GLY A 470 -37.40 -0.78 -0.51
CA GLY A 470 -36.10 -0.90 0.15
C GLY A 470 -35.04 -1.48 -0.79
N THR A 471 -33.79 -1.06 -0.61
CA THR A 471 -32.66 -1.54 -1.43
C THR A 471 -31.51 -2.00 -0.56
N LEU A 472 -31.09 -3.26 -0.71
CA LEU A 472 -29.84 -3.79 -0.17
C LEU A 472 -28.82 -3.90 -1.30
N GLN A 473 -27.74 -3.13 -1.24
CA GLN A 473 -26.56 -3.31 -2.08
C GLN A 473 -25.46 -3.98 -1.26
N ILE A 474 -24.99 -5.14 -1.71
CA ILE A 474 -24.06 -5.96 -0.94
C ILE A 474 -22.94 -6.52 -1.82
N LYS A 475 -21.70 -6.19 -1.46
CA LYS A 475 -20.49 -6.73 -2.10
C LYS A 475 -20.08 -8.05 -1.44
N SER A 476 -18.92 -8.59 -1.81
CA SER A 476 -18.46 -9.90 -1.30
C SER A 476 -18.34 -9.90 0.22
N CYS A 477 -19.07 -10.74 0.95
CA CYS A 477 -18.96 -10.82 2.41
C CYS A 477 -19.42 -12.19 2.95
N SER A 478 -19.12 -12.46 4.22
CA SER A 478 -19.59 -13.67 4.91
C SER A 478 -20.39 -13.29 6.15
N ILE A 479 -21.68 -13.63 6.14
CA ILE A 479 -22.60 -13.42 7.24
C ILE A 479 -22.83 -14.74 7.97
N ALA A 480 -22.42 -14.81 9.24
CA ALA A 480 -22.66 -15.99 10.06
C ALA A 480 -24.14 -16.21 10.35
N TYR A 481 -24.47 -17.43 10.76
CA TYR A 481 -25.80 -17.80 11.22
C TYR A 481 -26.29 -16.96 12.41
N GLY A 482 -27.60 -16.84 12.60
CA GLY A 482 -28.18 -16.04 13.68
C GLY A 482 -28.30 -14.55 13.40
N ALA A 483 -27.96 -14.09 12.18
CA ALA A 483 -28.09 -12.68 11.84
C ALA A 483 -29.53 -12.29 11.52
N ASP A 484 -29.85 -11.01 11.78
CA ASP A 484 -31.14 -10.40 11.55
C ASP A 484 -30.95 -9.09 10.79
N ILE A 485 -31.33 -9.05 9.52
CA ILE A 485 -31.09 -7.90 8.64
C ILE A 485 -32.43 -7.44 8.08
N GLU A 486 -32.79 -6.19 8.38
CA GLU A 486 -34.04 -5.59 7.96
C GLU A 486 -33.77 -4.28 7.22
N VAL A 487 -34.30 -4.17 6.00
CA VAL A 487 -34.29 -2.94 5.20
C VAL A 487 -35.73 -2.49 5.01
N PHE A 488 -36.12 -1.44 5.74
CA PHE A 488 -37.50 -0.95 5.77
C PHE A 488 -37.90 -0.20 4.50
N ASN A 489 -39.19 0.15 4.45
CA ASN A 489 -39.82 0.87 3.34
C ASN A 489 -38.98 2.06 2.84
N GLY A 490 -38.53 1.98 1.58
CA GLY A 490 -37.73 3.01 0.91
C GLY A 490 -36.32 3.22 1.45
N ALA A 491 -35.86 2.41 2.41
CA ALA A 491 -34.53 2.54 3.01
C ALA A 491 -33.43 1.94 2.11
N LYS A 492 -32.18 2.36 2.34
CA LYS A 492 -31.02 1.88 1.59
C LYS A 492 -29.93 1.33 2.53
N LEU A 493 -29.57 0.07 2.36
CA LEU A 493 -28.44 -0.55 3.07
C LEU A 493 -27.33 -0.85 2.06
N GLU A 494 -26.14 -0.29 2.30
CA GLU A 494 -24.94 -0.50 1.49
C GLU A 494 -23.87 -1.22 2.32
N ILE A 495 -23.46 -2.39 1.86
CA ILE A 495 -22.46 -3.24 2.51
C ILE A 495 -21.27 -3.43 1.58
N GLY A 496 -20.09 -2.99 2.06
CA GLY A 496 -18.80 -3.17 1.40
C GLY A 496 -18.30 -4.61 1.32
N SER A 497 -17.10 -4.76 0.81
CA SER A 497 -16.45 -6.04 0.52
C SER A 497 -15.63 -6.54 1.70
N ASN A 498 -15.40 -7.85 1.75
CA ASN A 498 -14.57 -8.55 2.74
C ASN A 498 -15.00 -8.39 4.19
N ASN A 499 -16.23 -7.93 4.44
CA ASN A 499 -16.76 -7.82 5.79
C ASN A 499 -16.99 -9.20 6.41
N ILE A 500 -16.64 -9.33 7.69
CA ILE A 500 -16.86 -10.55 8.49
C ILE A 500 -17.92 -10.26 9.54
N TYR A 501 -19.07 -10.91 9.43
CA TYR A 501 -20.14 -10.80 10.41
C TYR A 501 -20.22 -12.07 11.24
N ASN A 502 -20.00 -11.94 12.56
CA ASN A 502 -20.12 -13.07 13.47
C ASN A 502 -21.59 -13.34 13.85
N ILE A 503 -21.81 -14.42 14.60
CA ILE A 503 -23.14 -14.86 15.04
C ILE A 503 -23.89 -13.71 15.74
N GLY A 504 -25.19 -13.59 15.43
CA GLY A 504 -26.09 -12.66 16.12
C GLY A 504 -26.02 -11.21 15.64
N THR A 505 -25.35 -10.94 14.50
CA THR A 505 -25.33 -9.58 13.93
C THR A 505 -26.75 -9.11 13.60
N THR A 506 -27.15 -7.94 14.09
CA THR A 506 -28.45 -7.33 13.83
C THR A 506 -28.27 -6.00 13.10
N ILE A 507 -28.94 -5.80 11.96
CA ILE A 507 -28.91 -4.57 11.18
C ILE A 507 -30.34 -4.14 10.88
N ILE A 508 -30.74 -2.97 11.39
CA ILE A 508 -32.09 -2.41 11.22
C ILE A 508 -31.98 -1.09 10.46
N CYS A 509 -32.20 -1.14 9.15
CA CYS A 509 -32.04 -0.02 8.23
C CYS A 509 -33.41 0.60 7.88
N GLY A 510 -33.72 1.72 8.54
CA GLY A 510 -34.92 2.53 8.37
C GLY A 510 -34.76 3.75 7.46
N ASN A 511 -33.53 4.18 7.16
CA ASN A 511 -33.20 5.30 6.27
C ASN A 511 -32.02 4.94 5.35
N HIS A 512 -30.78 5.10 5.82
CA HIS A 512 -29.57 4.80 5.06
C HIS A 512 -28.43 4.37 5.99
N ILE A 513 -27.96 3.14 5.82
CA ILE A 513 -26.76 2.62 6.48
C ILE A 513 -25.71 2.31 5.42
N THR A 514 -24.50 2.84 5.60
CA THR A 514 -23.33 2.52 4.78
C THR A 514 -22.25 1.87 5.63
N ILE A 515 -21.83 0.67 5.24
CA ILE A 515 -20.72 -0.08 5.85
C ILE A 515 -19.61 -0.19 4.81
N GLY A 516 -18.40 0.27 5.15
CA GLY A 516 -17.22 0.21 4.29
C GLY A 516 -16.72 -1.21 4.02
N ASP A 517 -15.58 -1.29 3.32
CA ASP A 517 -14.86 -2.54 3.07
C ASP A 517 -14.05 -2.97 4.31
N ASP A 518 -13.76 -4.27 4.42
CA ASP A 518 -12.89 -4.86 5.44
C ASP A 518 -13.32 -4.55 6.90
N VAL A 519 -14.63 -4.40 7.16
CA VAL A 519 -15.20 -4.17 8.50
C VAL A 519 -15.48 -5.48 9.20
N TYR A 520 -14.99 -5.62 10.43
CA TYR A 520 -15.10 -6.83 11.23
C TYR A 520 -16.10 -6.63 12.37
N PHE A 521 -17.08 -7.53 12.44
CA PHE A 521 -18.12 -7.50 13.47
C PHE A 521 -17.92 -8.69 14.41
N GLY A 522 -17.82 -8.39 15.70
CA GLY A 522 -17.86 -9.35 16.78
C GLY A 522 -19.23 -10.01 16.91
N ARG A 523 -19.41 -10.81 17.96
CA ARG A 523 -20.70 -11.47 18.21
C ARG A 523 -21.74 -10.45 18.66
N ASN A 524 -22.98 -10.63 18.23
CA ASN A 524 -24.14 -9.85 18.69
C ASN A 524 -23.99 -8.32 18.50
N VAL A 525 -23.30 -7.89 17.44
CA VAL A 525 -23.24 -6.46 17.09
C VAL A 525 -24.59 -6.01 16.54
N THR A 526 -25.09 -4.87 17.01
CA THR A 526 -26.36 -4.28 16.57
C THR A 526 -26.11 -2.93 15.90
N ILE A 527 -26.69 -2.71 14.73
CA ILE A 527 -26.64 -1.45 13.99
C ILE A 527 -28.07 -1.01 13.71
N ARG A 528 -28.40 0.23 14.07
CA ARG A 528 -29.70 0.81 13.75
C ARG A 528 -29.58 2.29 13.42
N ASP A 529 -30.31 2.72 12.40
CA ASP A 529 -30.39 4.13 11.98
C ASP A 529 -31.76 4.77 12.27
N ASN A 530 -32.64 4.04 12.95
CA ASN A 530 -33.99 4.46 13.33
C ASN A 530 -34.33 4.03 14.76
N ASN A 531 -35.33 4.68 15.38
CA ASN A 531 -35.80 4.39 16.74
C ASN A 531 -37.17 3.69 16.77
N GLY A 532 -37.56 2.98 15.70
CA GLY A 532 -38.81 2.21 15.67
C GLY A 532 -40.08 3.05 15.50
N GLY A 533 -39.98 4.32 15.08
CA GLY A 533 -41.15 5.17 14.83
C GLY A 533 -41.79 5.73 16.10
N HIS A 534 -41.12 5.64 17.24
CA HIS A 534 -41.59 6.24 18.49
C HIS A 534 -41.46 7.76 18.46
N PHE A 535 -42.48 8.47 18.94
CA PHE A 535 -42.45 9.92 19.04
C PHE A 535 -41.76 10.36 20.34
N MET A 536 -40.85 11.34 20.24
CA MET A 536 -40.31 12.04 21.40
C MET A 536 -40.65 13.52 21.31
N SER A 537 -41.15 14.10 22.40
CA SER A 537 -41.50 15.52 22.49
C SER A 537 -40.24 16.40 22.64
N ARG A 538 -39.38 16.42 21.61
CA ARG A 538 -38.22 17.30 21.50
C ARG A 538 -38.13 17.85 20.08
N ARG A 539 -38.02 19.17 19.93
CA ARG A 539 -38.00 19.86 18.62
C ARG A 539 -36.94 19.35 17.64
N ILE A 540 -35.80 18.86 18.14
CA ILE A 540 -34.65 18.44 17.32
C ILE A 540 -34.67 16.91 17.08
N TYR A 541 -35.62 16.17 17.67
CA TYR A 541 -35.66 14.72 17.52
C TYR A 541 -35.98 14.32 16.08
N LYS A 542 -35.16 13.40 15.55
CA LYS A 542 -35.42 12.68 14.31
C LYS A 542 -35.40 11.20 14.63
N ASP A 543 -36.48 10.50 14.32
CA ASP A 543 -36.55 9.05 14.46
C ASP A 543 -35.42 8.38 13.66
N LYS A 544 -35.24 8.83 12.41
CA LYS A 544 -34.28 8.28 11.45
C LYS A 544 -33.08 9.20 11.25
N ARG A 545 -31.87 8.67 11.42
CA ARG A 545 -30.60 9.37 11.18
C ARG A 545 -29.58 8.39 10.57
N PRO A 546 -29.06 8.65 9.36
CA PRO A 546 -28.15 7.73 8.67
C PRO A 546 -26.95 7.33 9.52
N VAL A 547 -26.48 6.09 9.32
CA VAL A 547 -25.27 5.56 9.95
C VAL A 547 -24.20 5.30 8.90
N LYS A 548 -22.97 5.72 9.18
CA LYS A 548 -21.80 5.44 8.34
C LYS A 548 -20.73 4.75 9.18
N ILE A 549 -20.22 3.63 8.69
CA ILE A 549 -19.10 2.90 9.29
C ILE A 549 -17.95 2.87 8.27
N GLY A 550 -16.83 3.48 8.65
CA GLY A 550 -15.64 3.56 7.82
C GLY A 550 -15.00 2.19 7.59
N GLN A 551 -14.30 2.07 6.46
CA GLN A 551 -13.57 0.84 6.10
C GLN A 551 -12.55 0.46 7.16
N HIS A 552 -12.20 -0.83 7.22
CA HIS A 552 -11.22 -1.37 8.15
C HIS A 552 -11.55 -1.08 9.63
N SER A 553 -12.83 -0.94 9.99
CA SER A 553 -13.25 -0.78 11.39
C SER A 553 -13.47 -2.14 12.05
N TRP A 554 -13.19 -2.25 13.34
CA TRP A 554 -13.48 -3.43 14.15
C TRP A 554 -14.51 -3.08 15.23
N LEU A 555 -15.73 -3.56 15.04
CA LEU A 555 -16.74 -3.53 16.09
C LEU A 555 -16.63 -4.83 16.87
N THR A 556 -16.15 -4.78 18.10
CA THR A 556 -16.00 -5.98 18.95
C THR A 556 -17.36 -6.50 19.44
N GLU A 557 -17.38 -7.48 20.35
CA GLU A 557 -18.64 -8.12 20.75
C GLU A 557 -19.64 -7.16 21.42
N GLN A 558 -20.93 -7.35 21.12
CA GLN A 558 -22.05 -6.64 21.74
C GLN A 558 -22.01 -5.12 21.56
N VAL A 559 -21.29 -4.61 20.56
CA VAL A 559 -21.33 -3.19 20.19
C VAL A 559 -22.71 -2.82 19.65
N THR A 560 -23.24 -1.69 20.08
CA THR A 560 -24.49 -1.12 19.58
C THR A 560 -24.23 0.22 18.90
N VAL A 561 -24.53 0.32 17.60
CA VAL A 561 -24.39 1.54 16.81
C VAL A 561 -25.76 2.21 16.67
N MET A 562 -25.86 3.43 17.19
CA MET A 562 -27.12 4.17 17.30
C MET A 562 -27.37 5.12 16.11
N PRO A 563 -28.61 5.60 15.92
CA PRO A 563 -28.95 6.45 14.79
C PRO A 563 -28.08 7.70 14.73
N GLY A 564 -27.56 8.04 13.54
CA GLY A 564 -26.69 9.19 13.33
C GLY A 564 -25.21 8.97 13.63
N ALA A 565 -24.82 7.75 14.04
CA ALA A 565 -23.43 7.42 14.29
C ALA A 565 -22.57 7.50 13.01
N LYS A 566 -21.38 8.08 13.14
CA LYS A 566 -20.37 8.18 12.08
C LYS A 566 -19.06 7.62 12.61
N ILE A 567 -18.80 6.35 12.35
CA ILE A 567 -17.56 5.68 12.73
C ILE A 567 -16.53 5.95 11.62
N GLY A 568 -15.37 6.51 12.00
CA GLY A 568 -14.25 6.74 11.11
C GLY A 568 -13.66 5.46 10.53
N ILE A 569 -12.64 5.62 9.69
CA ILE A 569 -11.86 4.54 9.10
C ILE A 569 -10.90 3.97 10.15
N GLY A 570 -10.70 2.65 10.16
CA GLY A 570 -9.70 2.04 11.05
C GLY A 570 -10.08 1.98 12.53
N VAL A 571 -11.31 2.39 12.88
CA VAL A 571 -11.73 2.52 14.29
C VAL A 571 -11.92 1.15 14.93
N ILE A 572 -11.39 0.97 16.12
CA ILE A 572 -11.79 -0.13 17.00
C ILE A 572 -12.82 0.41 17.98
N VAL A 573 -13.97 -0.26 18.11
CA VAL A 573 -14.85 0.00 19.25
C VAL A 573 -15.00 -1.24 20.12
N GLY A 574 -14.59 -1.06 21.38
CA GLY A 574 -14.43 -2.10 22.38
C GLY A 574 -15.76 -2.71 22.84
N ALA A 575 -15.67 -3.84 23.54
CA ALA A 575 -16.80 -4.71 23.75
C ALA A 575 -17.91 -4.00 24.54
N ARG A 576 -19.17 -4.31 24.23
CA ARG A 576 -20.37 -3.77 24.91
C ARG A 576 -20.50 -2.24 24.87
N SER A 577 -19.85 -1.60 23.91
CA SER A 577 -19.91 -0.14 23.76
C SER A 577 -21.13 0.30 22.96
N MET A 578 -21.66 1.49 23.27
CA MET A 578 -22.73 2.13 22.53
C MET A 578 -22.21 3.34 21.78
N VAL A 579 -22.15 3.27 20.45
CA VAL A 579 -21.70 4.38 19.62
C VAL A 579 -22.84 5.33 19.37
N TYR A 580 -22.70 6.56 19.86
CA TYR A 580 -23.60 7.68 19.60
C TYR A 580 -22.77 8.89 19.16
N GLY A 581 -22.93 9.35 17.91
CA GLY A 581 -22.17 10.48 17.37
C GLY A 581 -20.99 10.07 16.49
N LYS A 582 -19.93 10.89 16.43
CA LYS A 582 -18.80 10.72 15.53
C LYS A 582 -17.61 10.13 16.28
N LEU A 583 -17.00 9.07 15.73
CA LEU A 583 -15.68 8.59 16.13
C LEU A 583 -14.67 8.97 15.04
N PRO A 584 -13.53 9.62 15.37
CA PRO A 584 -12.49 9.95 14.40
C PRO A 584 -11.86 8.71 13.75
N ASN A 585 -11.05 8.90 12.71
CA ASN A 585 -10.31 7.78 12.10
C ASN A 585 -9.21 7.27 13.04
N PHE A 586 -8.88 5.99 12.98
CA PHE A 586 -7.75 5.35 13.69
C PHE A 586 -7.76 5.49 15.21
N THR A 587 -8.95 5.54 15.82
CA THR A 587 -9.11 5.61 17.27
C THR A 587 -9.58 4.29 17.87
N LEU A 588 -9.25 4.04 19.13
CA LEU A 588 -9.94 3.08 19.98
C LEU A 588 -11.00 3.82 20.80
N ALA A 589 -12.26 3.38 20.73
CA ALA A 589 -13.34 3.92 21.54
C ALA A 589 -14.02 2.84 22.39
N ILE A 590 -14.33 3.16 23.65
CA ILE A 590 -14.98 2.24 24.59
C ILE A 590 -16.08 2.95 25.40
N GLY A 591 -17.07 2.21 25.90
CA GLY A 591 -18.08 2.73 26.84
C GLY A 591 -19.48 2.94 26.23
N SER A 592 -20.40 3.44 27.04
CA SER A 592 -21.80 3.69 26.64
C SER A 592 -22.28 5.02 27.25
N PRO A 593 -22.18 6.15 26.52
CA PRO A 593 -21.71 6.28 25.14
C PRO A 593 -20.21 5.98 24.99
N ALA A 594 -19.80 5.54 23.79
CA ALA A 594 -18.41 5.24 23.48
C ALA A 594 -17.58 6.53 23.35
N GLU A 595 -16.47 6.60 24.08
CA GLU A 595 -15.51 7.71 24.07
C GLU A 595 -14.15 7.22 23.59
N VAL A 596 -13.40 8.09 22.91
CA VAL A 596 -12.03 7.80 22.45
C VAL A 596 -11.11 7.69 23.66
N VAL A 597 -10.38 6.57 23.74
CA VAL A 597 -9.40 6.30 24.80
C VAL A 597 -7.97 6.12 24.27
N ASP A 598 -7.83 5.96 22.96
CA ASP A 598 -6.53 5.88 22.30
C ASP A 598 -6.64 6.35 20.84
N GLU A 599 -5.55 6.86 20.31
CA GLU A 599 -5.41 7.39 18.95
C GLU A 599 -4.26 6.68 18.22
N ASP A 600 -4.15 6.86 16.90
CA ASP A 600 -3.14 6.20 16.06
C ASP A 600 -3.13 4.65 16.18
N ILE A 601 -4.31 4.08 16.39
CA ILE A 601 -4.48 2.64 16.55
C ILE A 601 -4.57 1.94 15.20
N TYR A 602 -3.79 0.87 15.07
CA TYR A 602 -3.79 -0.02 13.91
C TYR A 602 -4.05 -1.45 14.35
N TRP A 603 -4.98 -2.13 13.69
CA TRP A 603 -5.32 -3.52 13.98
C TRP A 603 -5.28 -4.38 12.74
N LYS A 604 -5.04 -5.67 12.97
CA LYS A 604 -5.05 -6.72 11.97
C LYS A 604 -5.67 -7.98 12.56
N ALA A 605 -6.54 -8.62 11.78
CA ALA A 605 -7.21 -9.87 12.13
C ALA A 605 -6.39 -11.13 11.84
#